data_AF-A0A2H3NRG5-F1
#
_entry.id   AF-A0A2H3NRG5-F1
#
_cell.length_a   1.000
_cell.length_b   1.000
_cell.length_c   1.000
_cell.angle_alpha   90.00
_cell.angle_beta   90.00
_cell.angle_gamma   90.00
#
_symmetry.space_group_name_H-M   'P 1'
#
loop_
_entity.id
_entity.type
_entity.pdbx_description
1 polymer ?
#
loop_
_entity_poly.entity_id
_entity_poly.type
_entity_poly.pdbx_seq_one_letter_code
_entity_poly.pdbx_strand_id
1 'polypeptide(L)'
;MWSWIHSLTSAGIPDVSPASARKRVERGAAYLDGVDPHWYRSVDPVTLELSDGSHCVLGQMHGDYRLGLGRAHLLNMGSGPRASLSPVAYGFQAADTGDADMDAHDYDLLTAAWAEAVRARHAADTGSPFDDPAPALSTRA
;
A
#
# COMPACT_ATOMS: atom_id res chain seq x y z
N MET A 1 10.62 -17.98 -47.55
CA MET A 1 10.29 -16.53 -47.48
C MET A 1 9.61 -16.32 -46.14
N TRP A 2 10.35 -15.78 -45.17
CA TRP A 2 9.95 -15.76 -43.76
C TRP A 2 9.11 -14.50 -43.53
N SER A 3 7.81 -14.65 -43.31
CA SER A 3 6.90 -13.55 -42.99
C SER A 3 6.61 -13.57 -41.49
N TRP A 4 7.58 -13.11 -40.70
CA TRP A 4 7.37 -12.75 -39.30
C TRP A 4 7.10 -11.24 -39.24
N ILE A 5 5.90 -10.82 -39.61
CA ILE A 5 5.48 -9.44 -39.39
C ILE A 5 5.08 -9.32 -37.93
N HIS A 6 6.03 -8.82 -37.14
CA HIS A 6 5.85 -8.02 -35.94
C HIS A 6 4.53 -8.28 -35.18
N SER A 7 4.54 -9.30 -34.31
CA SER A 7 3.90 -9.13 -33.01
C SER A 7 4.62 -7.96 -32.33
N LEU A 8 4.15 -6.74 -32.61
CA LEU A 8 4.32 -5.64 -31.68
C LEU A 8 3.58 -6.08 -30.43
N THR A 9 4.35 -6.64 -29.50
CA THR A 9 4.00 -6.77 -28.11
C THR A 9 3.34 -5.45 -27.72
N SER A 10 2.05 -5.47 -27.41
CA SER A 10 1.45 -4.47 -26.54
C SER A 10 2.16 -4.60 -25.19
N ALA A 11 3.36 -4.02 -25.08
CA ALA A 11 3.82 -3.48 -23.82
C ALA A 11 2.92 -2.26 -23.57
N GLY A 12 1.68 -2.55 -23.17
CA GLY A 12 0.62 -1.56 -23.03
C GLY A 12 1.01 -0.56 -21.95
N ILE A 13 0.70 0.71 -22.22
CA ILE A 13 0.76 1.77 -21.22
C ILE A 13 0.07 1.25 -19.93
N PRO A 14 0.68 1.42 -18.74
CA PRO A 14 0.07 0.98 -17.49
C PRO A 14 -1.35 1.52 -17.33
N ASP A 15 -2.26 0.70 -16.80
CA ASP A 15 -3.64 1.14 -16.49
C ASP A 15 -3.63 2.05 -15.25
N VAL A 16 -3.57 3.36 -15.53
CA VAL A 16 -3.73 4.44 -14.55
C VAL A 16 -5.21 4.80 -14.45
N SER A 17 -5.91 4.13 -13.55
CA SER A 17 -7.33 4.36 -13.29
C SER A 17 -7.67 4.16 -11.81
N PRO A 18 -8.74 4.78 -11.28
CA PRO A 18 -9.15 4.61 -9.89
C PRO A 18 -9.39 3.14 -9.51
N ALA A 19 -9.95 2.35 -10.43
CA ALA A 19 -10.20 0.92 -10.21
C ALA A 19 -8.90 0.10 -10.15
N SER A 20 -7.92 0.42 -10.99
CA SER A 20 -6.59 -0.19 -10.96
C SER A 20 -5.84 0.15 -9.66
N ALA A 21 -5.87 1.43 -9.25
CA ALA A 21 -5.27 1.88 -7.99
C ALA A 21 -5.88 1.16 -6.79
N ARG A 22 -7.22 1.10 -6.69
CA ARG A 22 -7.90 0.39 -5.60
C ARG A 22 -7.49 -1.08 -5.51
N LYS A 23 -7.46 -1.81 -6.64
CA LYS A 23 -7.02 -3.22 -6.67
C LYS A 23 -5.58 -3.39 -6.21
N ARG A 24 -4.68 -2.49 -6.60
CA ARG A 24 -3.27 -2.50 -6.16
C ARG A 24 -3.18 -2.27 -4.65
N VAL A 25 -3.88 -1.27 -4.13
CA VAL A 25 -3.93 -0.97 -2.70
C VAL A 25 -4.56 -2.09 -1.89
N GLU A 26 -5.63 -2.73 -2.37
CA GLU A 26 -6.24 -3.89 -1.70
C GLU A 26 -5.21 -5.02 -1.51
N ARG A 27 -4.41 -5.30 -2.54
CA ARG A 27 -3.31 -6.28 -2.46
C ARG A 27 -2.22 -5.83 -1.48
N GLY A 28 -1.81 -4.57 -1.53
CA GLY A 28 -0.85 -3.96 -0.61
C GLY A 28 -1.28 -4.06 0.85
N ALA A 29 -2.52 -3.66 1.12
CA ALA A 29 -3.08 -3.65 2.46
C ALA A 29 -3.29 -5.06 3.00
N ALA A 30 -3.80 -6.00 2.19
CA ALA A 30 -3.91 -7.40 2.58
C ALA A 30 -2.54 -8.05 2.84
N TYR A 31 -1.51 -7.63 2.13
CA TYR A 31 -0.14 -8.05 2.41
C TYR A 31 0.33 -7.53 3.79
N LEU A 32 0.14 -6.23 4.05
CA LEU A 32 0.50 -5.63 5.35
C LEU A 32 -0.28 -6.25 6.51
N ASP A 33 -1.57 -6.54 6.34
CA ASP A 33 -2.37 -7.24 7.36
C ASP A 33 -1.75 -8.59 7.75
N GLY A 34 -1.06 -9.26 6.83
CA GLY A 34 -0.39 -10.54 7.07
C GLY A 34 1.01 -10.43 7.67
N VAL A 35 1.76 -9.36 7.36
CA VAL A 35 3.16 -9.20 7.82
C VAL A 35 3.31 -8.34 9.07
N ASP A 36 2.41 -7.37 9.27
CA ASP A 36 2.40 -6.46 10.42
C ASP A 36 0.94 -6.16 10.83
N PRO A 37 0.32 -7.04 11.63
CA PRO A 37 -1.02 -6.83 12.13
C PRO A 37 -1.10 -5.50 12.90
N HIS A 38 -2.07 -4.66 12.56
CA HIS A 38 -2.24 -3.30 13.10
C HIS A 38 -1.34 -2.20 12.52
N TRP A 39 -0.64 -2.44 11.41
CA TRP A 39 0.12 -1.41 10.68
C TRP A 39 -0.64 -0.09 10.49
N TYR A 40 -1.96 -0.17 10.26
CA TYR A 40 -2.84 0.99 10.05
C TYR A 40 -2.87 1.95 11.23
N ARG A 41 -2.55 1.51 12.45
CA ARG A 41 -2.49 2.39 13.64
C ARG A 41 -1.31 3.37 13.60
N SER A 42 -0.28 3.06 12.83
CA SER A 42 0.91 3.90 12.64
C SER A 42 0.82 4.80 11.42
N VAL A 43 -0.28 4.77 10.68
CA VAL A 43 -0.48 5.55 9.45
C VAL A 43 -1.60 6.55 9.66
N ASP A 44 -1.30 7.83 9.46
CA ASP A 44 -2.28 8.91 9.44
C ASP A 44 -2.80 9.12 8.02
N PRO A 45 -4.10 8.85 7.75
CA PRO A 45 -4.68 9.00 6.42
C PRO A 45 -4.89 10.46 6.00
N VAL A 46 -4.69 11.44 6.88
CA VAL A 46 -4.80 12.88 6.54
C VAL A 46 -3.51 13.42 5.95
N THR A 47 -2.37 12.97 6.46
CA THR A 47 -1.04 13.40 6.02
C THR A 47 -0.41 12.45 5.00
N LEU A 48 -1.10 11.37 4.65
CA LEU A 48 -0.63 10.36 3.70
C LEU A 48 -0.40 10.96 2.30
N GLU A 49 0.81 10.75 1.77
CA GLU A 49 1.19 11.11 0.41
C GLU A 49 2.16 10.07 -0.16
N LEU A 50 1.75 9.34 -1.21
CA LEU A 50 2.53 8.22 -1.75
C LEU A 50 3.74 8.68 -2.56
N SER A 51 3.73 9.91 -3.10
CA SER A 51 4.90 10.48 -3.79
C SER A 51 6.00 10.95 -2.82
N ASP A 52 5.72 11.01 -1.51
CA ASP A 52 6.64 11.44 -0.47
C ASP A 52 7.18 10.22 0.33
N GLY A 53 8.50 10.04 0.31
CA GLY A 53 9.15 8.90 0.94
C GLY A 53 8.95 8.78 2.47
N SER A 54 8.67 9.88 3.17
CA SER A 54 8.42 9.87 4.62
C SER A 54 6.93 9.91 4.96
N HIS A 55 6.09 10.50 4.09
CA HIS A 55 4.64 10.54 4.30
C HIS A 55 3.87 9.41 3.62
N CYS A 56 4.50 8.56 2.81
CA CYS A 56 3.87 7.35 2.28
C CYS A 56 3.67 6.28 3.37
N VAL A 57 2.89 5.23 3.09
CA VAL A 57 2.54 4.17 4.06
C VAL A 57 3.78 3.59 4.76
N LEU A 58 4.78 3.16 3.97
CA LEU A 58 6.01 2.57 4.50
C LEU A 58 6.88 3.61 5.22
N GLY A 59 6.85 4.86 4.76
CA GLY A 59 7.51 6.00 5.39
C GLY A 59 6.96 6.29 6.77
N GLN A 60 5.65 6.36 6.93
CA GLN A 60 5.02 6.60 8.23
C GLN A 60 5.23 5.42 9.20
N MET A 61 5.17 4.19 8.71
CA MET A 61 5.41 2.99 9.53
C MET A 61 6.87 2.87 10.04
N HIS A 62 7.85 3.32 9.25
CA HIS A 62 9.25 2.97 9.48
C HIS A 62 10.22 4.15 9.49
N GLY A 63 9.73 5.37 9.27
CA GLY A 63 10.47 6.63 9.18
C GLY A 63 10.91 7.02 7.76
N ASP A 64 11.04 6.07 6.84
CA ASP A 64 11.46 6.29 5.44
C ASP A 64 11.06 5.11 4.53
N TYR A 65 10.70 5.40 3.29
CA TYR A 65 10.27 4.44 2.28
C TYR A 65 11.29 3.33 2.01
N ARG A 66 12.57 3.66 1.85
CA ARG A 66 13.61 2.65 1.52
C ARG A 66 13.83 1.71 2.69
N LEU A 67 13.80 2.26 3.91
CA LEU A 67 13.87 1.46 5.13
C LEU A 67 12.62 0.56 5.27
N GLY A 68 11.45 1.11 4.97
CA GLY A 68 10.20 0.39 5.04
C GLY A 68 10.09 -0.74 4.01
N LEU A 69 10.60 -0.56 2.79
CA LEU A 69 10.68 -1.63 1.80
C LEU A 69 11.53 -2.82 2.28
N GLY A 70 12.65 -2.57 2.98
CA GLY A 70 13.46 -3.64 3.56
C GLY A 70 12.76 -4.37 4.70
N ARG A 71 12.06 -3.62 5.59
CA ARG A 71 11.35 -4.17 6.76
C ARG A 71 10.06 -4.91 6.39
N ALA A 72 9.36 -4.45 5.37
CA ALA A 72 8.21 -5.13 4.79
C ALA A 72 8.62 -6.30 3.88
N HIS A 73 9.91 -6.67 3.82
CA HIS A 73 10.44 -7.73 2.96
C HIS A 73 10.15 -7.55 1.45
N LEU A 74 9.86 -6.32 1.01
CA LEU A 74 9.63 -5.97 -0.40
C LEU A 74 10.94 -5.74 -1.16
N LEU A 75 12.03 -5.43 -0.45
CA LEU A 75 13.40 -5.46 -0.96
C LEU A 75 14.22 -6.52 -0.21
N ASN A 76 14.75 -7.50 -0.94
CA ASN A 76 15.64 -8.52 -0.41
C ASN A 76 17.08 -8.25 -0.87
N MET A 77 18.00 -8.04 0.07
CA MET A 77 19.46 -7.95 -0.18
C MET A 77 20.15 -9.32 -0.04
N GLY A 78 19.41 -10.40 0.26
CA GLY A 78 19.93 -11.76 0.43
C GLY A 78 19.83 -12.60 -0.84
N SER A 79 20.86 -13.42 -1.10
CA SER A 79 21.06 -14.24 -2.31
C SER A 79 20.11 -15.44 -2.50
N GLY A 80 19.04 -15.53 -1.70
CA GLY A 80 18.07 -16.63 -1.77
C GLY A 80 16.90 -16.32 -2.72
N PRO A 81 16.37 -17.32 -3.46
CA PRO A 81 15.20 -17.12 -4.31
C PRO A 81 13.95 -16.97 -3.44
N ARG A 82 13.60 -15.73 -3.11
CA ARG A 82 12.27 -15.34 -2.65
C ARG A 82 11.76 -14.27 -3.61
N ALA A 83 10.53 -14.45 -4.08
CA ALA A 83 9.92 -13.59 -5.09
C ALA A 83 10.05 -12.12 -4.70
N SER A 84 10.77 -11.33 -5.50
CA SER A 84 10.72 -9.88 -5.41
C SER A 84 9.26 -9.48 -5.68
N LEU A 85 8.58 -8.99 -4.64
CA LEU A 85 7.24 -8.44 -4.79
C LEU A 85 7.38 -7.06 -5.44
N SER A 86 6.57 -6.79 -6.46
CA SER A 86 6.60 -5.52 -7.17
C SER A 86 5.90 -4.43 -6.34
N PRO A 87 6.59 -3.36 -5.89
CA PRO A 87 5.93 -2.26 -5.17
C PRO A 87 4.77 -1.65 -5.96
N VAL A 88 4.90 -1.58 -7.29
CA VAL A 88 3.83 -1.14 -8.20
C VAL A 88 2.62 -2.08 -8.12
N ALA A 89 2.80 -3.40 -8.19
CA ALA A 89 1.68 -4.35 -8.15
C ALA A 89 0.89 -4.31 -6.83
N TYR A 90 1.55 -3.89 -5.74
CA TYR A 90 0.97 -3.74 -4.40
C TYR A 90 0.61 -2.29 -4.06
N GLY A 91 0.71 -1.37 -5.02
CA GLY A 91 0.26 0.02 -4.85
C GLY A 91 1.14 0.88 -3.93
N PHE A 92 2.38 0.45 -3.66
CA PHE A 92 3.36 1.24 -2.92
C PHE A 92 4.15 2.21 -3.81
N GLN A 93 3.93 2.16 -5.12
CA GLN A 93 4.62 3.00 -6.09
C GLN A 93 3.74 3.17 -7.34
N ALA A 94 3.81 4.35 -7.97
CA ALA A 94 3.20 4.58 -9.27
C ALA A 94 3.79 3.65 -10.34
N ALA A 95 2.99 3.32 -11.35
CA ALA A 95 3.52 2.66 -12.53
C ALA A 95 4.42 3.62 -13.32
N ASP A 96 5.52 3.12 -13.88
CA ASP A 96 6.38 3.89 -14.78
C ASP A 96 5.72 3.97 -16.16
N THR A 97 5.10 5.10 -16.47
CA THR A 97 4.43 5.34 -17.75
C THR A 97 5.34 6.01 -18.78
N GLY A 98 6.51 6.51 -18.34
CA GLY A 98 7.36 7.41 -19.12
C GLY A 98 6.81 8.83 -19.28
N ASP A 99 5.71 9.16 -18.60
CA ASP A 99 5.05 10.47 -18.60
C ASP A 99 4.86 10.96 -17.15
N ALA A 100 5.51 12.08 -16.82
CA ALA A 100 5.53 12.58 -15.44
C ALA A 100 4.14 13.02 -14.93
N ASP A 101 3.28 13.52 -15.81
CA ASP A 101 1.92 13.94 -15.43
C ASP A 101 1.05 12.72 -15.18
N MET A 102 1.21 11.65 -15.98
CA MET A 102 0.53 10.38 -15.75
C MET A 102 1.03 9.67 -14.48
N ASP A 103 2.34 9.70 -14.21
CA ASP A 103 2.92 9.12 -13.00
C ASP A 103 2.43 9.86 -11.75
N ALA A 104 2.39 11.21 -11.79
CA ALA A 104 1.83 12.03 -10.73
C ALA A 104 0.33 11.74 -10.51
N HIS A 105 -0.43 11.61 -11.59
CA HIS A 105 -1.84 11.23 -11.50
C HIS A 105 -2.03 9.84 -10.87
N ASP A 106 -1.15 8.89 -11.17
CA ASP A 106 -1.20 7.56 -10.54
C ASP A 106 -0.92 7.63 -9.04
N TYR A 107 0.02 8.48 -8.61
CA TYR A 107 0.27 8.74 -7.19
C TYR A 107 -0.96 9.31 -6.48
N ASP A 108 -1.65 10.30 -7.06
CA ASP A 108 -2.87 10.87 -6.47
C ASP A 108 -3.94 9.79 -6.24
N LEU A 109 -4.14 8.93 -7.25
CA LEU A 109 -5.10 7.82 -7.17
C LEU A 109 -4.72 6.79 -6.10
N LEU A 110 -3.43 6.46 -5.99
CA LEU A 110 -2.92 5.55 -4.98
C LEU A 110 -3.02 6.14 -3.57
N THR A 111 -2.69 7.42 -3.39
CA THR A 111 -2.82 8.15 -2.12
C THR A 111 -4.26 8.12 -1.64
N ALA A 112 -5.22 8.47 -2.51
CA ALA A 112 -6.64 8.45 -2.17
C ALA A 112 -7.12 7.04 -1.77
N ALA A 113 -6.72 6.02 -2.52
CA ALA A 113 -7.09 4.63 -2.26
C ALA A 113 -6.48 4.10 -0.94
N TRP A 114 -5.22 4.42 -0.63
CA TRP A 114 -4.61 4.03 0.64
C TRP A 114 -5.25 4.74 1.83
N ALA A 115 -5.55 6.04 1.71
CA ALA A 115 -6.23 6.77 2.76
C ALA A 115 -7.64 6.18 3.04
N GLU A 116 -8.35 5.73 2.01
CA GLU A 116 -9.60 4.97 2.15
C GLU A 116 -9.38 3.64 2.89
N ALA A 117 -8.37 2.87 2.50
CA ALA A 117 -8.05 1.58 3.10
C ALA A 117 -7.64 1.67 4.59
N VAL A 118 -6.93 2.73 4.96
CA VAL A 118 -6.54 3.04 6.35
C VAL A 118 -7.75 3.46 7.17
N ARG A 119 -8.58 4.39 6.67
CA ARG A 119 -9.81 4.83 7.34
C ARG A 119 -10.77 3.67 7.59
N ALA A 120 -10.94 2.77 6.62
CA ALA A 120 -11.79 1.59 6.76
C ALA A 120 -11.32 0.69 7.91
N ARG A 121 -10.01 0.50 8.06
CA ARG A 121 -9.42 -0.29 9.16
C ARG A 121 -9.58 0.39 10.51
N HIS A 122 -9.35 1.70 10.62
CA HIS A 122 -9.62 2.44 11.85
C HIS A 122 -11.09 2.36 12.29
N ALA A 123 -12.02 2.46 11.33
CA ALA A 123 -13.45 2.34 11.62
C ALA A 123 -13.81 0.93 12.11
N ALA A 124 -13.24 -0.12 11.49
CA ALA A 124 -13.44 -1.50 11.93
C ALA A 124 -12.83 -1.78 13.32
N ASP A 125 -11.67 -1.20 13.63
CA ASP A 125 -10.99 -1.32 14.92
C ASP A 125 -11.79 -0.65 16.04
N THR A 126 -12.27 0.58 15.80
CA THR A 126 -13.12 1.34 16.74
C THR A 126 -14.49 0.68 16.94
N GLY A 127 -14.98 -0.03 15.92
CA GLY A 127 -16.24 -0.76 15.95
C GLY A 127 -16.18 -2.13 16.64
N SER A 128 -15.00 -2.60 17.07
CA SER A 128 -14.84 -3.89 17.76
C SER A 128 -15.23 -3.73 19.25
N PRO A 129 -16.39 -4.25 19.71
CA PRO A 129 -16.90 -3.99 21.05
C PRO A 129 -16.23 -4.81 22.17
N PHE A 130 -15.10 -5.49 21.89
CA PHE A 130 -14.51 -6.49 22.78
C PHE A 130 -13.28 -6.00 23.58
N ASP A 131 -12.88 -4.73 23.45
CA ASP A 131 -11.75 -4.13 24.18
C ASP A 131 -12.16 -3.14 25.30
N ASP A 132 -13.42 -3.18 25.78
CA ASP A 132 -13.81 -2.44 26.98
C ASP A 132 -13.37 -3.19 28.26
N PRO A 133 -12.48 -2.65 29.11
CA PRO A 133 -12.27 -3.20 30.44
C PRO A 133 -13.56 -3.00 31.25
N ALA A 134 -14.14 -4.12 31.69
CA ALA A 134 -15.37 -4.17 32.48
C ALA A 134 -15.43 -3.06 33.55
N PRO A 135 -16.55 -2.33 33.71
CA PRO A 135 -16.68 -1.33 34.75
C PRO A 135 -16.53 -2.02 36.11
N ALA A 136 -15.56 -1.54 36.90
CA ALA A 136 -15.35 -1.97 38.27
C ALA A 136 -16.68 -1.89 39.03
N LEU A 137 -17.18 -3.05 39.45
CA LEU A 137 -18.32 -3.17 40.34
C LEU A 137 -17.98 -2.42 41.64
N SER A 138 -18.47 -1.19 41.78
CA SER A 138 -18.49 -0.48 43.06
C SER A 138 -19.47 -1.19 43.98
N THR A 139 -18.90 -2.07 44.80
CA THR A 139 -19.55 -2.68 45.96
C THR A 139 -20.11 -1.56 46.85
N ARG A 140 -21.44 -1.51 46.95
CA ARG A 140 -22.13 -0.80 48.03
C ARG A 140 -21.80 -1.45 49.37
N ALA A 141 -21.38 -0.65 50.34
CA ALA A 141 -21.51 -0.91 51.77
C ALA A 141 -22.08 0.36 52.43
#